data_AF-A0A1W9ML33-F1
#
_entry.id   AF-A0A1W9ML33-F1
#
_cell.length_a   1.000
_cell.length_b   1.000
_cell.length_c   1.000
_cell.angle_alpha   90.00
_cell.angle_beta   90.00
_cell.angle_gamma   90.00
#
_symmetry.space_group_name_H-M   'P 1'
#
loop_
_entity.id
_entity.type
_entity.pdbx_description
1 polymer ?
#
loop_
_entity_poly.entity_id
_entity_poly.type
_entity_poly.pdbx_seq_one_letter_code
_entity_poly.pdbx_strand_id
1 'polypeptide(L)'
;MDDSRALFDASRWRGAMYMAGYSVECLFKTKLMQIYGCRNLHELEDELQRRGVLNHHTTVFTHHLELLLRLTRGSERLRQNRMLWPQFNIVNRWIPAWRYTANLSNSEDAEDFLDAVDNIMRWIENSL
;
A
#
# COMPACT_ATOMS: atom_id res chain seq x y z
N MET A 1 5.59 8.19 6.45
CA MET A 1 6.96 7.64 6.38
C MET A 1 7.82 8.04 7.58
N ASP A 2 7.67 9.25 8.11
CA ASP A 2 8.44 9.73 9.27
C ASP A 2 8.34 8.80 10.49
N ASP A 3 7.13 8.39 10.87
CA ASP A 3 6.93 7.43 11.98
C ASP A 3 7.62 6.08 11.74
N SER A 4 7.63 5.61 10.49
CA SER A 4 8.33 4.38 10.12
C SER A 4 9.83 4.51 10.31
N ARG A 5 10.41 5.65 9.88
CA ARG A 5 11.84 5.93 10.04
C ARG A 5 12.22 6.05 11.52
N ALA A 6 11.43 6.75 12.31
CA ALA A 6 11.64 6.84 13.76
C ALA A 6 11.62 5.46 14.46
N LEU A 7 10.74 4.56 14.03
CA LEU A 7 10.70 3.18 14.55
C LEU A 7 11.92 2.38 14.10
N PHE A 8 12.40 2.57 12.87
CA PHE A 8 13.61 1.94 12.37
C PHE A 8 14.82 2.37 13.19
N ASP A 9 15.02 3.67 13.40
CA ASP A 9 16.13 4.21 14.20
C ASP A 9 16.11 3.70 15.65
N ALA A 10 14.92 3.41 16.17
CA ALA A 10 14.71 2.82 17.50
C ALA A 10 14.87 1.29 17.55
N SER A 11 15.39 0.65 16.49
CA SER A 11 15.51 -0.80 16.34
C SER A 11 14.18 -1.58 16.40
N ARG A 12 13.06 -0.93 16.07
CA ARG A 12 11.71 -1.54 16.06
C ARG A 12 11.32 -1.95 14.65
N TRP A 13 12.11 -2.85 14.05
CA TRP A 13 12.10 -3.24 12.65
C TRP A 13 10.71 -3.57 12.07
N ARG A 14 10.02 -4.56 12.65
CA ARG A 14 8.69 -4.97 12.16
C ARG A 14 7.65 -3.86 12.34
N GLY A 15 7.80 -3.05 13.39
CA GLY A 15 6.95 -1.87 13.62
C GLY A 15 7.13 -0.81 12.53
N ALA A 16 8.39 -0.55 12.13
CA ALA A 16 8.70 0.33 11.01
C ALA A 16 8.06 -0.19 9.72
N MET A 17 8.30 -1.45 9.37
CA MET A 17 7.70 -2.09 8.18
C MET A 17 6.16 -2.01 8.20
N TYR A 18 5.54 -2.22 9.37
CA TYR A 18 4.09 -2.10 9.53
C TYR A 18 3.59 -0.68 9.20
N MET A 19 4.22 0.35 9.77
CA MET A 19 3.86 1.75 9.51
C MET A 19 4.12 2.18 8.07
N ALA A 20 5.20 1.69 7.45
CA ALA A 20 5.52 1.93 6.06
C ALA A 20 4.45 1.32 5.12
N GLY A 21 4.11 0.04 5.29
CA GLY A 21 3.06 -0.59 4.47
C GLY A 21 1.67 0.01 4.69
N TYR A 22 1.36 0.44 5.92
CA TYR A 22 0.12 1.18 6.19
C TYR A 22 0.07 2.51 5.43
N SER A 23 1.20 3.21 5.30
CA SER A 23 1.29 4.44 4.50
C SER A 23 0.94 4.20 3.03
N VAL A 24 1.37 3.07 2.45
CA VAL A 24 1.02 2.67 1.07
C VAL A 24 -0.47 2.39 0.93
N GLU A 25 -1.08 1.67 1.87
CA GLU A 25 -2.53 1.43 1.87
C GLU A 25 -3.31 2.76 1.87
N CYS A 26 -2.97 3.67 2.79
CA CYS A 26 -3.58 4.99 2.87
C CYS A 26 -3.44 5.74 1.54
N LEU A 27 -2.24 5.75 0.96
CA LEU A 27 -1.98 6.44 -0.30
C LEU A 27 -2.82 5.88 -1.45
N PHE A 28 -2.93 4.55 -1.58
CA PHE A 28 -3.81 3.94 -2.59
C PHE A 28 -5.26 4.35 -2.41
N LYS A 29 -5.76 4.30 -1.17
CA LYS A 29 -7.14 4.69 -0.84
C LYS A 29 -7.39 6.16 -1.18
N THR A 30 -6.46 7.05 -0.84
CA THR A 30 -6.52 8.46 -1.22
C THR A 30 -6.51 8.67 -2.73
N LYS A 31 -5.62 7.97 -3.47
CA LYS A 31 -5.57 8.06 -4.93
C LYS A 31 -6.85 7.57 -5.58
N LEU A 32 -7.42 6.47 -5.10
CA LEU A 32 -8.73 6.00 -5.56
C LEU A 32 -9.81 7.07 -5.33
N MET A 33 -9.90 7.64 -4.13
CA MET A 33 -10.85 8.72 -3.85
C MET A 33 -10.66 9.91 -4.81
N GLN A 34 -9.44 10.30 -5.12
CA GLN A 34 -9.15 11.36 -6.09
C GLN A 34 -9.57 10.99 -7.52
N ILE A 35 -9.24 9.79 -7.99
CA ILE A 35 -9.58 9.29 -9.34
C ILE A 35 -11.10 9.27 -9.55
N TYR A 36 -11.85 8.89 -8.52
CA TYR A 36 -13.31 8.74 -8.60
C TYR A 36 -14.09 9.96 -8.09
N GLY A 37 -13.42 10.98 -7.54
CA GLY A 37 -14.03 12.21 -7.05
C GLY A 37 -14.81 12.06 -5.74
N CYS A 38 -14.41 11.12 -4.88
CA CYS A 38 -15.08 10.78 -3.63
C CYS A 38 -14.42 11.46 -2.42
N ARG A 39 -15.21 11.77 -1.37
CA ARG A 39 -14.72 12.43 -0.14
C ARG A 39 -14.40 11.47 0.99
N ASN A 40 -14.89 10.24 0.92
CA ASN A 40 -14.63 9.19 1.90
C ASN A 40 -14.70 7.80 1.25
N LEU A 41 -14.34 6.77 2.02
CA LEU A 41 -14.29 5.39 1.55
C LEU A 41 -15.66 4.78 1.25
N HIS A 42 -16.73 5.18 1.95
CA HIS A 42 -18.07 4.69 1.67
C HIS A 42 -18.54 5.19 0.29
N GLU A 43 -18.37 6.49 0.02
CA GLU A 43 -18.66 7.06 -1.31
C GLU A 43 -17.84 6.39 -2.42
N LEU A 44 -16.57 6.08 -2.14
CA LEU A 44 -15.71 5.37 -3.09
C LEU A 44 -16.23 3.94 -3.36
N GLU A 45 -16.65 3.22 -2.33
CA GLU A 45 -17.19 1.87 -2.47
C GLU A 45 -18.46 1.86 -3.33
N ASP A 46 -19.42 2.73 -3.00
CA ASP A 46 -20.66 2.90 -3.73
C ASP A 46 -20.39 3.25 -5.20
N GLU A 47 -19.46 4.19 -5.45
CA GLU A 47 -19.12 4.63 -6.80
C GLU A 47 -18.44 3.53 -7.62
N LEU A 48 -17.54 2.75 -7.01
CA LEU A 48 -16.89 1.64 -7.68
C LEU A 48 -17.86 0.49 -8.00
N GLN A 49 -18.81 0.19 -7.10
CA GLN A 49 -19.85 -0.80 -7.33
C GLN A 49 -20.83 -0.33 -8.42
N ARG A 50 -21.26 0.94 -8.37
CA ARG A 50 -22.14 1.55 -9.38
C ARG A 50 -21.52 1.51 -10.79
N ARG A 51 -20.19 1.66 -10.89
CA ARG A 51 -19.45 1.55 -12.16
C ARG A 51 -19.12 0.10 -12.56
N GLY A 52 -19.48 -0.89 -11.76
CA GLY A 52 -19.17 -2.30 -11.99
C GLY A 52 -17.66 -2.62 -11.91
N VAL A 53 -16.86 -1.76 -11.30
CA VAL A 53 -15.41 -1.96 -11.11
C VAL A 53 -15.13 -2.83 -9.89
N LEU A 54 -15.98 -2.72 -8.87
CA LEU A 54 -15.92 -3.52 -7.64
C LEU A 54 -17.17 -4.41 -7.54
N ASN A 55 -16.97 -5.68 -7.23
CA ASN A 55 -18.08 -6.61 -6.98
C ASN A 55 -18.70 -6.30 -5.61
N HIS A 56 -20.03 -6.48 -5.46
CA HIS A 56 -20.74 -6.29 -4.19
C HIS A 56 -20.24 -7.17 -3.03
N HIS A 57 -19.53 -8.27 -3.31
CA HIS A 57 -18.89 -9.11 -2.27
C HIS A 57 -17.45 -8.67 -1.93
N THR A 58 -16.95 -7.60 -2.54
CA THR A 58 -15.62 -7.04 -2.31
C THR A 58 -15.73 -5.63 -1.76
N THR A 59 -14.76 -5.24 -0.94
CA THR A 59 -14.78 -3.95 -0.25
C THR A 59 -13.48 -3.16 -0.41
N VAL A 60 -13.58 -1.84 -0.45
CA VAL A 60 -12.40 -0.94 -0.39
C VAL A 60 -11.83 -0.81 1.02
N PHE A 61 -12.55 -1.26 2.05
CA PHE A 61 -12.08 -1.33 3.44
C PHE A 61 -11.05 -2.45 3.65
N THR A 62 -10.73 -3.19 2.60
CA THR A 62 -9.65 -4.18 2.59
C THR A 62 -8.26 -3.60 2.89
N HIS A 63 -7.35 -4.50 3.25
CA HIS A 63 -5.92 -4.25 3.45
C HIS A 63 -5.06 -4.89 2.34
N HIS A 64 -5.68 -5.49 1.32
CA HIS A 64 -4.96 -6.15 0.22
C HIS A 64 -4.46 -5.11 -0.80
N LEU A 65 -3.16 -4.79 -0.76
CA LEU A 65 -2.54 -3.77 -1.61
C LEU A 65 -2.69 -4.07 -3.11
N GLU A 66 -2.55 -5.33 -3.53
CA GLU A 66 -2.74 -5.72 -4.93
C GLU A 66 -4.16 -5.43 -5.44
N LEU A 67 -5.18 -5.64 -4.61
CA LEU A 67 -6.57 -5.31 -4.96
C LEU A 67 -6.72 -3.78 -5.13
N LEU A 68 -6.16 -3.00 -4.21
CA LEU A 68 -6.21 -1.53 -4.30
C LEU A 68 -5.47 -1.03 -5.55
N LEU A 69 -4.28 -1.54 -5.85
CA LEU A 69 -3.54 -1.23 -7.09
C LEU A 69 -4.39 -1.55 -8.33
N ARG A 70 -5.07 -2.69 -8.35
CA ARG A 70 -5.96 -3.06 -9.47
C ARG A 70 -7.08 -2.07 -9.69
N LEU A 71 -7.70 -1.59 -8.61
CA LEU A 71 -8.77 -0.59 -8.69
C LEU A 71 -8.28 0.75 -9.25
N THR A 72 -6.99 1.10 -9.09
CA THR A 72 -6.40 2.31 -9.69
C THR A 72 -6.15 2.19 -11.19
N ARG A 73 -6.35 1.01 -11.78
CA ARG A 73 -5.95 0.66 -13.16
C ARG A 73 -4.44 0.80 -13.42
N GLY A 74 -3.63 0.93 -12.38
CA GLY A 74 -2.18 1.04 -12.44
C GLY A 74 -1.43 -0.29 -12.54
N SER A 75 -2.10 -1.43 -12.31
CA SER A 75 -1.44 -2.74 -12.23
C SER A 75 -0.60 -3.09 -13.45
N GLU A 76 -1.12 -2.87 -14.65
CA GLU A 76 -0.43 -3.24 -15.88
C GLU A 76 0.85 -2.40 -16.08
N ARG A 77 0.74 -1.08 -15.83
CA ARG A 77 1.88 -0.16 -15.90
C ARG A 77 2.96 -0.51 -14.88
N LEU A 78 2.57 -0.90 -13.67
CA LEU A 78 3.52 -1.30 -12.63
C LEU A 78 4.18 -2.63 -12.98
N ARG A 79 3.42 -3.62 -13.45
CA ARG A 79 3.91 -4.95 -13.85
C ARG A 79 4.91 -4.89 -15.01
N GLN A 80 4.72 -3.97 -15.95
CA GLN A 80 5.65 -3.74 -17.06
C GLN A 80 6.95 -3.06 -16.60
N ASN A 81 6.96 -2.40 -15.45
CA ASN A 81 8.17 -1.81 -14.89
C ASN A 81 9.02 -2.86 -14.19
N ARG A 82 10.07 -3.33 -14.88
CA ARG A 82 11.00 -4.37 -14.38
C ARG A 82 11.71 -4.01 -13.07
N MET A 83 11.88 -2.72 -12.78
CA MET A 83 12.52 -2.26 -11.55
C MET A 83 11.54 -2.18 -10.38
N LEU A 84 10.31 -1.72 -10.63
CA LEU A 84 9.33 -1.47 -9.58
C LEU A 84 8.45 -2.68 -9.27
N TRP A 85 8.23 -3.59 -10.22
CA TRP A 85 7.41 -4.77 -9.97
C TRP A 85 7.97 -5.67 -8.84
N PRO A 86 9.29 -5.98 -8.80
CA PRO A 86 9.88 -6.70 -7.66
C PRO A 86 9.72 -5.95 -6.33
N GLN A 87 9.89 -4.62 -6.34
CA GLN A 87 9.70 -3.77 -5.16
C GLN A 87 8.26 -3.84 -4.66
N PHE A 88 7.27 -3.79 -5.56
CA PHE A 88 5.87 -3.97 -5.19
C PHE A 88 5.62 -5.34 -4.56
N ASN A 89 6.24 -6.42 -5.06
CA ASN A 89 6.09 -7.74 -4.47
C ASN A 89 6.63 -7.81 -3.03
N ILE A 90 7.70 -7.08 -2.72
CA ILE A 90 8.20 -6.92 -1.34
C ILE A 90 7.15 -6.21 -0.47
N VAL A 91 6.67 -5.06 -0.94
CA VAL A 91 5.64 -4.27 -0.23
C VAL A 91 4.36 -5.05 -0.01
N ASN A 92 3.93 -5.85 -1.00
CA ASN A 92 2.70 -6.65 -0.95
C ASN A 92 2.76 -7.81 0.06
N ARG A 93 3.92 -8.11 0.67
CA ARG A 93 4.02 -9.03 1.82
C ARG A 93 3.45 -8.44 3.10
N TRP A 94 3.26 -7.12 3.14
CA TRP A 94 2.68 -6.44 4.28
C TRP A 94 1.29 -6.97 4.61
N ILE A 95 1.05 -7.19 5.90
CA ILE A 95 -0.24 -7.60 6.43
C ILE A 95 -0.51 -6.86 7.75
N PRO A 96 -1.78 -6.52 8.08
CA PRO A 96 -2.12 -5.84 9.33
C PRO A 96 -1.65 -6.56 10.60
N ALA A 97 -1.54 -7.89 10.55
CA ALA A 97 -1.10 -8.71 11.68
C ALA A 97 0.32 -8.40 12.15
N TRP A 98 1.17 -7.79 11.30
CA TRP A 98 2.52 -7.35 11.67
C TRP A 98 2.54 -6.36 12.84
N ARG A 99 1.42 -5.66 13.08
CA ARG A 99 1.24 -4.82 14.28
C ARG A 99 1.48 -5.58 15.58
N TYR A 100 1.14 -6.88 15.62
CA TYR A 100 1.20 -7.70 16.83
C TYR A 100 2.44 -8.61 16.89
N THR A 101 3.28 -8.62 15.85
CA THR A 101 4.46 -9.49 15.76
C THR A 101 5.78 -8.70 15.71
N ALA A 102 5.83 -7.60 16.46
CA ALA A 102 6.88 -6.57 16.40
C ALA A 102 8.34 -7.09 16.52
N ASN A 103 8.55 -8.28 17.08
CA ASN A 103 9.88 -8.87 17.28
C ASN A 103 10.33 -9.84 16.16
N LEU A 104 9.54 -10.02 15.10
CA LEU A 104 9.79 -11.03 14.06
C LEU A 104 10.46 -10.46 12.79
N SER A 105 11.43 -9.55 12.90
CA SER A 105 12.21 -9.07 11.75
C SER A 105 13.62 -8.64 12.18
N ASN A 106 14.53 -8.50 11.22
CA ASN A 106 15.85 -7.91 11.41
C ASN A 106 15.96 -6.56 10.68
N SER A 107 17.11 -5.89 10.82
CA SER A 107 17.36 -4.57 10.22
C SER A 107 17.44 -4.62 8.70
N GLU A 108 18.09 -5.64 8.12
CA GLU A 108 18.26 -5.79 6.66
C GLU A 108 16.91 -5.96 5.96
N ASP A 109 16.08 -6.89 6.45
CA ASP A 109 14.71 -7.09 5.95
C ASP A 109 13.86 -5.82 6.07
N ALA A 110 14.08 -5.02 7.11
CA ALA A 110 13.35 -3.78 7.29
C ALA A 110 13.86 -2.69 6.34
N GLU A 111 15.17 -2.54 6.17
CA GLU A 111 15.77 -1.57 5.25
C GLU A 111 15.30 -1.83 3.81
N ASP A 112 15.43 -3.07 3.32
CA ASP A 112 14.94 -3.48 2.01
C ASP A 112 13.45 -3.17 1.82
N PHE A 113 12.64 -3.43 2.86
CA PHE A 113 11.20 -3.17 2.81
C PHE A 113 10.88 -1.67 2.80
N LEU A 114 11.56 -0.86 3.63
CA LEU A 114 11.36 0.59 3.66
C LEU A 114 11.77 1.24 2.34
N ASP A 115 12.88 0.81 1.73
CA ASP A 115 13.33 1.27 0.42
C ASP A 115 12.34 0.88 -0.68
N ALA A 116 11.81 -0.33 -0.63
CA ALA A 116 10.74 -0.76 -1.53
C ALA A 116 9.50 0.12 -1.39
N VAL A 117 9.08 0.43 -0.16
CA VAL A 117 7.94 1.32 0.11
C VAL A 117 8.18 2.71 -0.47
N ASP A 118 9.34 3.32 -0.23
CA ASP A 118 9.66 4.66 -0.74
C ASP A 118 9.59 4.71 -2.27
N ASN A 119 10.13 3.71 -2.96
CA ASN A 119 10.08 3.61 -4.41
C ASN A 119 8.64 3.46 -4.94
N ILE A 120 7.82 2.63 -4.28
CA ILE A 120 6.42 2.42 -4.66
C ILE A 120 5.57 3.65 -4.38
N MET A 121 5.75 4.32 -3.24
CA MET A 121 5.03 5.56 -2.92
C MET A 121 5.33 6.65 -3.95
N ARG A 122 6.60 6.87 -4.28
CA ARG A 122 6.99 7.83 -5.34
C ARG A 122 6.36 7.48 -6.68
N TRP A 123 6.30 6.19 -7.03
CA TRP A 123 5.64 5.78 -8.25
C TRP A 123 4.14 6.09 -8.22
N ILE A 124 3.44 5.74 -7.13
CA ILE A 124 2.01 6.03 -6.95
C ILE A 124 1.72 7.52 -7.11
N GLU A 125 2.52 8.38 -6.48
CA GLU A 125 2.32 9.83 -6.52
C GLU A 125 2.45 10.41 -7.93
N ASN A 126 3.42 9.93 -8.70
CA ASN A 126 3.75 10.45 -10.04
C ASN A 126 3.01 9.76 -11.18
N SER A 127 2.49 8.56 -10.95
CA SER A 127 1.95 7.69 -12.00
C SER A 127 0.46 7.46 -11.92
N LEU A 128 -0.18 7.61 -10.75
CA LEU A 128 -1.62 7.45 -10.55
C LEU A 128 -2.29 8.82 -10.36
#